data_AF-A0A0K2VJ90-F1
#
_entry.id   AF-A0A0K2VJ90-F1
#
_cell.length_a   1.000
_cell.length_b   1.000
_cell.length_c   1.000
_cell.angle_alpha   90.00
_cell.angle_beta   90.00
_cell.angle_gamma   90.00
#
_symmetry.space_group_name_H-M   'P 1'
#
loop_
_entity.id
_entity.type
_entity.pdbx_description
1 polymer ?
#
loop_
_entity_poly.entity_id
_entity_poly.type
_entity_poly.pdbx_seq_one_letter_code
_entity_poly.pdbx_strand_id
1 'polypeptide(L)'
;MTSIEDVAKTWLTDPPWQKVFKHTFDVLEDYISYVLITVGTIFLSVRLLSTLGTGELNCVILGVENGTLGGIDPYPSGGTLGLLSYASNDEECIRTVYSKFMEYMPYILLIQTLILVIVEKFSFKIPRIAQKVERFYKNIVEESLFGKDPDVSEDLTDPKTSTEVISRRRQRNEICVSLKRSKIIGRVYVAKNLCEILLDIAFLSINIVYLLSTNDDLPRTCSVLIQGVDGINGPVETDHNIFFQCRGKKMKFFVIGMYVQIVLLALHGICSLGAIIWSLGFRSVSNLLRKISEDDLKIQKKKRYRGGSNEFYAYRNGNDFLFLFDLLAHTCGIESTLRVLTHSDDNFYETCRPKIDTLTDLTLEEDKLKIVWRPA
;
A
#
# COMPACT_ATOMS: atom_id res chain seq x y z
N MET A 1 24.01 -11.77 15.10
CA MET A 1 22.92 -12.29 14.24
C MET A 1 21.68 -11.51 14.60
N THR A 2 21.17 -10.67 13.70
CA THR A 2 19.87 -10.03 13.89
C THR A 2 18.79 -11.10 13.87
N SER A 3 17.84 -11.06 14.81
CA SER A 3 16.72 -12.00 14.80
C SER A 3 15.95 -11.85 13.48
N ILE A 4 15.36 -12.94 12.96
CA ILE A 4 14.46 -12.87 11.81
C ILE A 4 13.31 -11.89 12.10
N GLU A 5 12.91 -11.79 13.37
CA GLU A 5 11.94 -10.82 13.84
C GLU A 5 12.41 -9.37 13.66
N ASP A 6 13.68 -9.06 13.94
CA ASP A 6 14.23 -7.72 13.75
C ASP A 6 14.28 -7.34 12.28
N VAL A 7 14.65 -8.30 11.41
CA VAL A 7 14.66 -8.10 9.96
C VAL A 7 13.23 -7.89 9.45
N ALA A 8 12.27 -8.70 9.90
CA ALA A 8 10.87 -8.54 9.53
C ALA A 8 10.30 -7.21 10.03
N LYS A 9 10.59 -6.83 11.28
CA LYS A 9 10.15 -5.58 11.89
C LYS A 9 10.72 -4.39 11.13
N THR A 10 12.03 -4.34 10.88
CA THR A 10 12.66 -3.27 10.09
C THR A 10 12.20 -3.24 8.64
N TRP A 11 11.76 -4.38 8.10
CA TRP A 11 11.20 -4.44 6.75
C TRP A 11 9.78 -3.88 6.71
N LEU A 12 8.94 -4.21 7.69
CA LEU A 12 7.53 -3.82 7.80
C LEU A 12 7.30 -2.43 8.39
N THR A 13 8.17 -1.97 9.29
CA THR A 13 8.06 -0.63 9.88
C THR A 13 8.67 0.39 8.96
N ASP A 14 7.84 1.33 8.51
CA ASP A 14 8.34 2.43 7.69
C ASP A 14 9.24 3.35 8.52
N PRO A 15 10.44 3.71 8.03
CA PRO A 15 11.32 4.66 8.69
C PRO A 15 10.66 6.05 8.78
N PRO A 16 11.07 6.89 9.75
CA PRO A 16 10.43 8.17 10.01
C PRO A 16 10.40 9.09 8.78
N TRP A 17 11.47 9.10 7.98
CA TRP A 17 11.54 9.89 6.76
C TRP A 17 10.51 9.46 5.71
N GLN A 18 10.14 8.19 5.65
CA GLN A 18 9.15 7.71 4.68
C GLN A 18 7.74 8.16 5.07
N LYS A 19 7.43 8.20 6.38
CA LYS A 19 6.12 8.63 6.88
C LYS A 19 5.77 10.07 6.48
N VAL A 20 6.77 10.95 6.39
CA VAL A 20 6.59 12.36 6.00
C VAL A 20 6.27 12.52 4.51
N PHE A 21 6.65 11.55 3.67
CA PHE A 21 6.39 11.59 2.22
C PHE A 21 5.24 10.67 1.79
N LYS A 22 4.32 10.32 2.69
CA LYS A 22 3.11 9.57 2.34
C LYS A 22 1.92 10.49 2.13
N HIS A 23 1.17 10.26 1.07
CA HIS A 23 -0.13 10.89 0.87
C HIS A 23 -1.19 10.24 1.78
N THR A 24 -2.30 10.92 2.08
CA THR A 24 -3.39 10.35 2.90
C THR A 24 -3.93 9.04 2.33
N PHE A 25 -4.01 8.94 0.99
CA PHE A 25 -4.45 7.70 0.34
C PHE A 25 -3.49 6.54 0.60
N ASP A 26 -2.16 6.77 0.56
CA ASP A 26 -1.17 5.74 0.89
C ASP A 26 -1.28 5.31 2.36
N VAL A 27 -1.56 6.26 3.27
CA VAL A 27 -1.77 5.96 4.70
C VAL A 27 -3.04 5.14 4.91
N LEU A 28 -4.12 5.48 4.21
CA LEU A 28 -5.38 4.72 4.27
C LEU A 28 -5.22 3.32 3.68
N GLU A 29 -4.47 3.20 2.59
CA GLU A 29 -4.10 1.94 1.94
C GLU A 29 -3.30 1.02 2.87
N ASP A 30 -2.33 1.56 3.63
CA ASP A 30 -1.62 0.80 4.67
C ASP A 30 -2.61 0.24 5.71
N TYR A 31 -3.57 1.03 6.18
CA TYR A 31 -4.57 0.58 7.16
C TYR A 31 -5.49 -0.50 6.59
N ILE A 32 -5.95 -0.34 5.34
CA ILE A 32 -6.75 -1.35 4.64
C ILE A 32 -5.95 -2.65 4.50
N SER A 33 -4.67 -2.56 4.15
CA SER A 33 -3.75 -3.70 4.05
C SER A 33 -3.57 -4.43 5.39
N TYR A 34 -3.47 -3.70 6.50
CA TYR A 34 -3.43 -4.30 7.84
C TYR A 34 -4.72 -5.04 8.18
N VAL A 35 -5.88 -4.48 7.82
CA VAL A 35 -7.17 -5.14 8.02
C VAL A 35 -7.28 -6.38 7.14
N LEU A 36 -6.87 -6.31 5.88
CA LEU A 36 -6.82 -7.43 4.94
C LEU A 36 -5.98 -8.61 5.47
N ILE A 37 -4.78 -8.34 5.98
CA ILE A 37 -3.93 -9.37 6.61
C ILE A 37 -4.58 -9.95 7.86
N THR A 38 -5.18 -9.10 8.70
CA THR A 38 -5.87 -9.54 9.92
C THR A 38 -7.05 -10.45 9.58
N VAL A 39 -7.82 -10.11 8.56
CA VAL A 39 -8.95 -10.91 8.07
C VAL A 39 -8.45 -12.26 7.51
N GLY A 40 -7.42 -12.24 6.66
CA GLY A 40 -6.81 -13.46 6.11
C GLY A 40 -6.24 -14.39 7.18
N THR A 41 -5.57 -13.84 8.20
CA THR A 41 -5.02 -14.63 9.32
C THR A 41 -6.11 -15.24 10.19
N ILE A 42 -7.19 -14.49 10.51
CA ILE A 42 -8.35 -15.03 11.22
C ILE A 42 -8.96 -16.20 10.46
N PHE A 43 -9.15 -16.08 9.14
CA PHE A 43 -9.69 -17.17 8.34
C PHE A 43 -8.78 -18.39 8.28
N LEU A 44 -7.47 -18.17 8.18
CA LEU A 44 -6.50 -19.24 8.25
C LEU A 44 -6.58 -19.98 9.59
N SER A 45 -6.63 -19.24 10.71
CA SER A 45 -6.77 -19.83 12.04
C SER A 45 -8.07 -20.61 12.19
N VAL A 46 -9.20 -20.06 11.73
CA VAL A 46 -10.50 -20.77 11.80
C VAL A 46 -10.49 -22.04 10.94
N ARG A 47 -9.85 -22.00 9.76
CA ARG A 47 -9.69 -23.17 8.89
C ARG A 47 -8.87 -24.24 9.58
N LEU A 48 -7.67 -23.91 10.06
CA LEU A 48 -6.80 -24.86 10.77
C LEU A 48 -7.50 -25.47 11.99
N LEU A 49 -8.17 -24.65 12.81
CA LEU A 49 -8.93 -25.13 13.97
C LEU A 49 -10.14 -26.00 13.58
N SER A 50 -10.73 -25.77 12.40
CA SER A 50 -11.86 -26.59 11.93
C SER A 50 -11.41 -27.93 11.35
N THR A 51 -10.24 -27.97 10.70
CA THR A 51 -9.70 -29.19 10.09
C THR A 51 -9.07 -30.11 11.14
N LEU A 52 -8.48 -29.55 12.22
CA LEU A 52 -7.88 -30.32 13.31
C LEU A 52 -8.97 -31.00 14.18
N GLY A 53 -9.24 -32.28 13.90
CA GLY A 53 -9.89 -33.20 14.85
C GLY A 53 -11.31 -33.65 14.51
N THR A 54 -12.02 -32.99 13.58
CA THR A 54 -13.39 -33.41 13.21
C THR A 54 -13.65 -33.53 11.71
N GLY A 55 -12.63 -33.27 10.86
CA GLY A 55 -12.79 -33.22 9.41
C GLY A 55 -13.54 -31.99 8.91
N GLU A 56 -13.57 -31.80 7.59
CA GLU A 56 -14.06 -30.55 6.96
C GLU A 56 -15.55 -30.55 6.64
N LEU A 57 -16.15 -31.74 6.69
CA LEU A 57 -17.53 -32.00 6.30
C LEU A 57 -18.36 -32.47 7.50
N ASN A 58 -19.65 -32.13 7.48
CA ASN A 58 -20.68 -32.80 8.24
C ASN A 58 -21.39 -33.77 7.29
N CYS A 59 -21.20 -35.06 7.49
CA CYS A 59 -21.80 -36.09 6.65
C CYS A 59 -22.87 -36.87 7.41
N VAL A 60 -23.85 -37.39 6.68
CA VAL A 60 -24.87 -38.33 7.15
C VAL A 60 -24.91 -39.50 6.17
N ILE A 61 -25.06 -40.73 6.67
CA ILE A 61 -25.16 -41.93 5.81
C ILE A 61 -26.54 -41.94 5.16
N LEU A 62 -26.60 -42.03 3.83
CA LEU A 62 -27.85 -42.20 3.08
C LEU A 62 -28.20 -43.67 2.86
N GLY A 63 -27.19 -44.50 2.61
CA GLY A 63 -27.36 -45.93 2.37
C GLY A 63 -26.07 -46.60 1.91
N VAL A 64 -26.12 -47.93 1.79
CA VAL A 64 -25.03 -48.76 1.26
C VAL A 64 -25.54 -49.55 0.07
N GLU A 65 -24.76 -49.57 -1.00
CA GLU A 65 -25.00 -50.45 -2.14
C GLU A 65 -24.67 -51.88 -1.73
N ASN A 66 -25.67 -52.59 -1.19
CA ASN A 66 -25.56 -54.03 -1.02
C ASN A 66 -25.87 -54.68 -2.36
N GLY A 67 -24.90 -55.44 -2.90
CA GLY A 67 -25.05 -56.20 -4.14
C GLY A 67 -26.24 -57.17 -4.15
N THR A 68 -26.89 -57.42 -3.00
CA THR A 68 -28.19 -58.10 -2.93
C THR A 68 -28.98 -57.63 -1.68
N LEU A 69 -30.25 -57.25 -1.87
CA LEU A 69 -31.29 -57.05 -0.84
C LEU A 69 -31.20 -55.79 0.09
N GLY A 70 -31.59 -54.63 -0.46
CA GLY A 70 -32.78 -53.85 -0.05
C GLY A 70 -33.04 -53.43 1.41
N GLY A 71 -32.15 -53.66 2.36
CA GLY A 71 -32.33 -53.27 3.76
C GLY A 71 -31.17 -52.43 4.28
N ILE A 72 -31.45 -51.23 4.80
CA ILE A 72 -30.56 -50.54 5.72
C ILE A 72 -30.68 -51.28 7.06
N ASP A 73 -30.06 -52.47 7.16
CA ASP A 73 -29.97 -53.16 8.45
C ASP A 73 -29.25 -52.23 9.44
N PRO A 74 -29.66 -52.23 10.73
CA PRO A 74 -29.14 -51.29 11.71
C PRO A 74 -27.63 -51.47 11.85
N TYR A 75 -26.87 -50.49 11.37
CA TYR A 75 -25.43 -50.46 11.62
C TYR A 75 -25.17 -50.61 13.11
N PRO A 76 -24.18 -51.41 13.52
CA PRO A 76 -23.78 -51.45 14.92
C PRO A 76 -23.48 -50.01 15.36
N SER A 77 -24.21 -49.55 16.38
CA SER A 77 -24.26 -48.15 16.82
C SER A 77 -22.90 -47.55 17.17
N GLY A 78 -21.87 -48.39 17.40
CA GLY A 78 -20.49 -47.98 17.63
C GLY A 78 -19.66 -47.68 16.36
N GLY A 79 -20.01 -48.24 15.19
CA GLY A 79 -19.20 -48.10 13.96
C GLY A 79 -19.53 -46.88 13.10
N THR A 80 -20.73 -46.31 13.28
CA THR A 80 -21.23 -45.19 12.46
C THR A 80 -20.39 -43.93 12.60
N LEU A 81 -19.93 -43.61 13.81
CA LEU A 81 -19.07 -42.44 14.06
C LEU A 81 -17.71 -42.57 13.36
N GLY A 82 -17.16 -43.78 13.30
CA GLY A 82 -15.91 -44.06 12.58
C GLY A 82 -16.07 -43.82 11.07
N LEU A 83 -17.15 -44.34 10.48
CA LEU A 83 -17.47 -44.16 9.06
C LEU A 83 -17.75 -42.69 8.69
N LEU A 84 -18.49 -41.97 9.54
CA LEU A 84 -18.73 -40.54 9.36
C LEU A 84 -17.44 -39.73 9.45
N SER A 85 -16.58 -40.05 10.43
CA SER A 85 -15.26 -39.43 10.56
C SER A 85 -14.37 -39.72 9.36
N TYR A 86 -14.41 -40.94 8.81
CA TYR A 86 -13.68 -41.31 7.61
C TYR A 86 -14.14 -40.50 6.40
N ALA A 87 -15.45 -40.51 6.09
CA ALA A 87 -16.01 -39.73 4.99
C ALA A 87 -15.79 -38.21 5.14
N SER A 88 -15.73 -37.70 6.38
CA SER A 88 -15.46 -36.27 6.62
C SER A 88 -14.03 -35.82 6.28
N ASN A 89 -13.10 -36.77 6.16
CA ASN A 89 -11.70 -36.54 5.81
C ASN A 89 -11.34 -37.11 4.43
N ASP A 90 -12.28 -37.78 3.77
CA ASP A 90 -12.06 -38.36 2.46
C ASP A 90 -11.96 -37.27 1.38
N GLU A 91 -10.92 -37.34 0.56
CA GLU A 91 -10.60 -36.32 -0.44
C GLU A 91 -11.66 -36.23 -1.55
N GLU A 92 -12.27 -37.36 -1.93
CA GLU A 92 -13.30 -37.41 -2.97
C GLU A 92 -14.59 -36.74 -2.47
N CYS A 93 -14.99 -37.04 -1.24
CA CYS A 93 -16.10 -36.35 -0.58
C CYS A 93 -15.84 -34.84 -0.42
N ILE A 94 -14.62 -34.44 -0.02
CA ILE A 94 -14.24 -33.03 0.13
C ILE A 94 -14.33 -32.30 -1.20
N ARG A 95 -13.79 -32.84 -2.29
CA ARG A 95 -13.83 -32.23 -3.64
C ARG A 95 -15.23 -32.17 -4.25
N THR A 96 -16.13 -33.03 -3.79
CA THR A 96 -17.54 -33.01 -4.23
C THR A 96 -18.31 -31.86 -3.56
N VAL A 97 -17.96 -31.52 -2.33
CA VAL A 97 -18.62 -30.46 -1.55
C VAL A 97 -17.96 -29.10 -1.74
N TYR A 98 -16.63 -29.05 -1.67
CA TYR A 98 -15.84 -27.84 -1.83
C TYR A 98 -15.19 -27.78 -3.22
N SER A 99 -15.24 -26.61 -3.85
CA SER A 99 -14.35 -26.33 -4.96
C SER A 99 -12.90 -26.24 -4.45
N LYS A 100 -11.93 -26.56 -5.31
CA LYS A 100 -10.50 -26.39 -4.98
C LYS A 100 -10.19 -24.98 -4.46
N PHE A 101 -10.86 -23.96 -4.99
CA PHE A 101 -10.69 -22.60 -4.49
C PHE A 101 -11.15 -22.45 -3.04
N MET A 102 -12.31 -22.99 -2.67
CA MET A 102 -12.84 -22.91 -1.30
C MET A 102 -11.96 -23.66 -0.30
N GLU A 103 -11.41 -24.80 -0.70
CA GLU A 103 -10.50 -25.60 0.12
C GLU A 103 -9.25 -24.80 0.53
N TYR A 104 -8.65 -24.09 -0.44
CA TYR A 104 -7.44 -23.28 -0.26
C TYR A 104 -7.72 -21.78 -0.05
N MET A 105 -8.98 -21.38 0.12
CA MET A 105 -9.39 -19.97 0.10
C MET A 105 -8.60 -19.11 1.09
N PRO A 106 -8.46 -19.47 2.39
CA PRO A 106 -7.73 -18.62 3.34
C PRO A 106 -6.26 -18.41 2.94
N TYR A 107 -5.62 -19.42 2.35
CA TYR A 107 -4.24 -19.32 1.86
C TYR A 107 -4.15 -18.42 0.64
N ILE A 108 -5.06 -18.59 -0.32
CA ILE A 108 -5.12 -17.77 -1.54
C ILE A 108 -5.34 -16.30 -1.17
N LEU A 109 -6.31 -16.01 -0.29
CA LEU A 109 -6.60 -14.65 0.16
C LEU A 109 -5.39 -14.04 0.87
N LEU A 110 -4.74 -14.77 1.77
CA LEU A 110 -3.54 -14.27 2.45
C LEU A 110 -2.40 -13.99 1.45
N ILE A 111 -2.16 -14.89 0.49
CA ILE A 111 -1.15 -14.68 -0.55
C ILE A 111 -1.46 -13.44 -1.40
N GLN A 112 -2.72 -13.23 -1.81
CA GLN A 112 -3.14 -12.01 -2.52
C GLN A 112 -2.77 -10.75 -1.72
N THR A 113 -3.09 -10.73 -0.42
CA THR A 113 -2.77 -9.58 0.45
C THR A 113 -1.27 -9.35 0.63
N LEU A 114 -0.49 -10.43 0.75
CA LEU A 114 0.97 -10.34 0.85
C LEU A 114 1.59 -9.79 -0.44
N ILE A 115 1.08 -10.18 -1.61
CA ILE A 115 1.53 -9.64 -2.89
C ILE A 115 1.29 -8.14 -2.97
N LEU A 116 0.09 -7.66 -2.58
CA LEU A 116 -0.22 -6.22 -2.55
C LEU A 116 0.74 -5.46 -1.61
N VAL A 117 0.93 -5.96 -0.38
CA VAL A 117 1.85 -5.34 0.59
C VAL A 117 3.30 -5.35 0.10
N ILE A 118 3.73 -6.40 -0.60
CA ILE A 118 5.07 -6.44 -1.21
C ILE A 118 5.20 -5.35 -2.26
N VAL A 119 4.23 -5.21 -3.17
CA VAL A 119 4.25 -4.16 -4.21
C VAL A 119 4.28 -2.77 -3.58
N GLU A 120 3.47 -2.55 -2.54
CA GLU A 120 3.44 -1.32 -1.75
C GLU A 120 4.84 -0.98 -1.22
N LYS A 121 5.40 -1.88 -0.40
CA LYS A 121 6.65 -1.62 0.31
C LYS A 121 7.88 -1.65 -0.60
N PHE A 122 7.83 -2.32 -1.75
CA PHE A 122 8.99 -2.46 -2.63
C PHE A 122 9.42 -1.14 -3.27
N SER A 123 8.48 -0.23 -3.55
CA SER A 123 8.76 1.01 -4.28
C SER A 123 9.73 1.96 -3.54
N PHE A 124 9.63 2.07 -2.21
CA PHE A 124 10.56 2.86 -1.39
C PHE A 124 11.83 2.09 -0.95
N LYS A 125 11.88 0.77 -1.13
CA LYS A 125 13.07 -0.04 -0.83
C LYS A 125 14.11 -0.03 -1.96
N ILE A 126 13.78 0.54 -3.13
CA ILE A 126 14.75 0.74 -4.21
C ILE A 126 15.89 1.63 -3.69
N PRO A 127 17.13 1.14 -3.57
CA PRO A 127 18.20 1.84 -2.83
C PRO A 127 18.47 3.25 -3.34
N ARG A 128 18.36 3.45 -4.67
CA ARG A 128 18.55 4.76 -5.31
C ARG A 128 17.49 5.78 -4.92
N ILE A 129 16.26 5.35 -4.67
CA ILE A 129 15.15 6.22 -4.26
C ILE A 129 15.27 6.47 -2.76
N ALA A 130 15.38 5.39 -1.97
CA ALA A 130 15.54 5.46 -0.52
C ALA A 130 16.65 6.43 -0.11
N GLN A 131 17.84 6.29 -0.69
CA GLN A 131 18.99 7.13 -0.36
C GLN A 131 18.77 8.60 -0.73
N LYS A 132 18.10 8.89 -1.84
CA LYS A 132 17.80 10.28 -2.26
C LYS A 132 16.77 10.91 -1.33
N VAL A 133 15.69 10.20 -1.03
CA VAL A 133 14.62 10.67 -0.14
C VAL A 133 15.13 10.85 1.28
N GLU A 134 15.93 9.91 1.79
CA GLU A 134 16.54 10.01 3.11
C GLU A 134 17.51 11.19 3.21
N ARG A 135 18.38 11.38 2.22
CA ARG A 135 19.30 12.55 2.19
C ARG A 135 18.54 13.86 2.11
N PHE A 136 17.44 13.90 1.35
CA PHE A 136 16.57 15.07 1.28
C PHE A 136 15.88 15.33 2.63
N TYR A 137 15.36 14.30 3.28
CA TYR A 137 14.75 14.43 4.60
C TYR A 137 15.74 14.98 5.63
N LYS A 138 16.88 14.32 5.83
CA LYS A 138 17.83 14.64 6.90
C LYS A 138 18.48 16.01 6.74
N ASN A 139 18.89 16.38 5.52
CA ASN A 139 19.68 17.59 5.27
C ASN A 139 18.85 18.82 4.88
N ILE A 140 17.55 18.66 4.63
CA ILE A 140 16.71 19.77 4.20
C ILE A 140 15.48 19.85 5.10
N VAL A 141 14.68 18.79 5.16
CA VAL A 141 13.39 18.83 5.89
C VAL A 141 13.60 18.86 7.40
N GLU A 142 14.45 17.99 7.93
CA GLU A 142 14.68 17.87 9.38
C GLU A 142 15.36 19.13 9.94
N GLU A 143 16.40 19.61 9.24
CA GLU A 143 17.15 20.83 9.60
C GLU A 143 16.25 22.07 9.58
N SER A 144 15.38 22.21 8.58
CA SER A 144 14.51 23.38 8.42
C SER A 144 13.24 23.36 9.27
N LEU A 145 12.66 22.19 9.56
CA LEU A 145 11.41 22.08 10.33
C LEU A 145 11.65 21.98 11.84
N PHE A 146 12.70 21.28 12.27
CA PHE A 146 12.93 21.01 13.70
C PHE A 146 14.01 21.89 14.31
N GLY A 147 14.54 22.86 13.56
CA GLY A 147 15.27 24.00 14.11
C GLY A 147 16.52 23.59 14.88
N LYS A 148 17.29 22.62 14.37
CA LYS A 148 18.62 22.35 14.93
C LYS A 148 19.55 23.56 14.80
N ASP A 149 19.20 24.53 13.94
CA ASP A 149 19.69 25.91 13.98
C ASP A 149 18.50 26.88 14.09
N PRO A 150 18.18 27.38 15.30
CA PRO A 150 17.21 28.45 15.48
C PRO A 150 17.71 29.80 14.95
N ASP A 151 19.01 29.92 14.64
CA ASP A 151 19.63 31.12 14.08
C ASP A 151 19.73 31.06 12.55
N VAL A 152 18.56 30.91 11.91
CA VAL A 152 18.36 31.15 10.47
C VAL A 152 18.76 32.59 10.06
N SER A 153 18.87 33.50 11.02
CA SER A 153 19.44 34.84 10.84
C SER A 153 20.96 34.86 10.71
N GLU A 154 21.71 33.94 11.34
CA GLU A 154 23.18 33.94 11.27
C GLU A 154 23.70 33.48 9.90
N ASP A 155 23.00 32.54 9.25
CA ASP A 155 23.26 32.09 7.87
C ASP A 155 23.06 33.21 6.83
N LEU A 156 22.27 34.24 7.17
CA LEU A 156 21.97 35.37 6.28
C LEU A 156 22.90 36.57 6.49
N THR A 157 23.54 36.71 7.65
CA THR A 157 24.30 37.93 7.99
C THR A 157 25.77 37.91 7.60
N ASP A 158 26.42 36.76 7.38
CA ASP A 158 27.81 36.78 6.87
C ASP A 158 28.23 35.51 6.10
N PRO A 159 28.03 35.44 4.77
CA PRO A 159 28.35 34.27 3.94
C PRO A 159 29.85 33.97 3.80
N LYS A 160 30.73 34.73 4.45
CA LYS A 160 32.19 34.66 4.30
C LYS A 160 32.93 34.08 5.51
N THR A 161 32.29 33.86 6.65
CA THR A 161 33.01 33.66 7.92
C THR A 161 33.01 32.22 8.47
N SER A 162 32.16 31.30 8.00
CA SER A 162 32.20 29.91 8.44
C SER A 162 32.25 28.89 7.29
N THR A 163 33.25 28.00 7.33
CA THR A 163 33.43 26.91 6.35
C THR A 163 32.30 25.90 6.40
N GLU A 164 31.68 25.73 7.57
CA GLU A 164 30.57 24.82 7.80
C GLU A 164 29.30 25.24 7.02
N VAL A 165 28.92 26.51 7.06
CA VAL A 165 27.74 27.03 6.35
C VAL A 165 27.88 26.87 4.83
N ILE A 166 29.08 27.16 4.31
CA ILE A 166 29.39 26.96 2.88
C ILE A 166 29.25 25.48 2.51
N SER A 167 29.73 24.57 3.35
CA SER A 167 29.65 23.12 3.10
C SER A 167 28.19 22.63 3.09
N ARG A 168 27.36 23.07 4.05
CA ARG A 168 25.94 22.70 4.13
C ARG A 168 25.16 23.22 2.95
N ARG A 169 25.38 24.49 2.55
CA ARG A 169 24.75 25.07 1.36
C ARG A 169 25.12 24.31 0.09
N ARG A 170 26.38 23.91 -0.06
CA ARG A 170 26.83 23.10 -1.20
C ARG A 170 26.16 21.73 -1.22
N GLN A 171 26.05 21.07 -0.07
CA GLN A 171 25.39 19.77 0.06
C GLN A 171 23.89 19.87 -0.28
N ARG A 172 23.19 20.88 0.23
CA ARG A 172 21.79 21.17 -0.12
C ARG A 172 21.63 21.38 -1.63
N ASN A 173 22.47 22.23 -2.23
CA ASN A 173 22.40 22.50 -3.66
C ASN A 173 22.69 21.25 -4.51
N GLU A 174 23.63 20.39 -4.11
CA GLU A 174 23.87 19.11 -4.79
C GLU A 174 22.64 18.20 -4.76
N ILE A 175 22.00 18.07 -3.59
CA ILE A 175 20.79 17.26 -3.42
C ILE A 175 19.64 17.84 -4.25
N CYS A 176 19.39 19.14 -4.16
CA CYS A 176 18.33 19.82 -4.91
C CYS A 176 18.54 19.68 -6.42
N VAL A 177 19.76 19.89 -6.93
CA VAL A 177 20.08 19.72 -8.36
C VAL A 177 19.93 18.27 -8.80
N SER A 178 20.35 17.31 -7.97
CA SER A 178 20.16 15.87 -8.23
C SER A 178 18.68 15.49 -8.34
N LEU A 179 17.82 16.07 -7.49
CA LEU A 179 16.37 15.86 -7.52
C LEU A 179 15.70 16.58 -8.69
N LYS A 180 16.12 17.82 -9.00
CA LYS A 180 15.61 18.59 -10.15
C LYS A 180 15.91 17.93 -11.50
N ARG A 181 16.97 17.13 -11.60
CA ARG A 181 17.28 16.35 -12.82
C ARG A 181 16.57 15.01 -12.87
N SER A 182 16.01 14.56 -11.76
CA SER A 182 15.42 13.23 -11.61
C SER A 182 13.92 13.26 -11.89
N LYS A 183 13.43 12.18 -12.52
CA LYS A 183 11.99 11.90 -12.72
C LYS A 183 11.62 10.48 -12.25
N ILE A 184 12.52 9.83 -11.52
CA ILE A 184 12.41 8.42 -11.16
C ILE A 184 11.42 8.21 -10.02
N ILE A 185 11.38 9.12 -9.03
CA ILE A 185 10.53 8.99 -7.85
C ILE A 185 9.07 9.07 -8.27
N GLY A 186 8.70 10.11 -9.02
CA GLY A 186 7.33 10.27 -9.51
C GLY A 186 6.90 9.15 -10.46
N ARG A 187 7.79 8.65 -11.33
CA ARG A 187 7.48 7.53 -12.22
C ARG A 187 7.28 6.22 -11.48
N VAL A 188 8.13 5.91 -10.50
CA VAL A 188 8.01 4.71 -9.68
C VAL A 188 6.74 4.77 -8.83
N TYR A 189 6.41 5.93 -8.26
CA TYR A 189 5.15 6.12 -7.53
C TYR A 189 3.92 5.84 -8.40
N VAL A 190 3.86 6.41 -9.61
CA VAL A 190 2.75 6.15 -10.55
C VAL A 190 2.73 4.69 -11.03
N ALA A 191 3.88 4.11 -11.34
CA ALA A 191 3.99 2.72 -11.80
C ALA A 191 3.58 1.71 -10.71
N LYS A 192 3.94 1.97 -9.45
CA LYS A 192 3.53 1.19 -8.27
C LYS A 192 2.01 1.19 -8.13
N ASN A 193 1.39 2.36 -8.03
CA ASN A 193 -0.07 2.47 -7.92
C ASN A 193 -0.80 1.86 -9.13
N LEU A 194 -0.24 1.98 -10.34
CA LEU A 194 -0.81 1.33 -11.52
C LEU A 194 -0.74 -0.21 -11.42
N CYS A 195 0.37 -0.74 -10.92
CA CYS A 195 0.55 -2.17 -10.69
C CYS A 195 -0.44 -2.69 -9.63
N GLU A 196 -0.65 -1.95 -8.55
CA GLU A 196 -1.66 -2.26 -7.52
C GLU A 196 -3.07 -2.32 -8.10
N ILE A 197 -3.49 -1.31 -8.87
CA ILE A 197 -4.82 -1.30 -9.51
C ILE A 197 -5.00 -2.52 -10.43
N LEU A 198 -3.98 -2.90 -11.21
CA LEU A 198 -4.05 -4.07 -12.07
C LEU A 198 -4.19 -5.37 -11.27
N LEU A 199 -3.46 -5.48 -10.16
CA LEU A 199 -3.56 -6.62 -9.25
C LEU A 199 -4.92 -6.68 -8.55
N ASP A 200 -5.44 -5.53 -8.10
CA ASP A 200 -6.76 -5.43 -7.47
C ASP A 200 -7.86 -5.85 -8.44
N ILE A 201 -7.83 -5.39 -9.70
CA ILE A 201 -8.79 -5.80 -10.73
C ILE A 201 -8.71 -7.32 -10.95
N ALA A 202 -7.50 -7.88 -11.03
CA ALA A 202 -7.31 -9.32 -11.21
C ALA A 202 -7.85 -10.12 -10.01
N PHE A 203 -7.49 -9.73 -8.79
CA PHE A 203 -7.92 -10.41 -7.57
C PHE A 203 -9.42 -10.27 -7.31
N LEU A 204 -10.00 -9.08 -7.55
CA LEU A 204 -11.45 -8.86 -7.49
C LEU A 204 -12.17 -9.74 -8.50
N SER A 205 -11.70 -9.80 -9.75
CA SER A 205 -12.32 -10.64 -10.79
C SER A 205 -12.32 -12.11 -10.38
N ILE A 206 -11.19 -12.62 -9.88
CA ILE A 206 -11.06 -13.99 -9.38
C ILE A 206 -12.05 -14.22 -8.22
N ASN A 207 -12.02 -13.38 -7.20
CA ASN A 207 -12.83 -13.55 -5.99
C ASN A 207 -14.34 -13.45 -6.30
N ILE A 208 -14.77 -12.53 -7.18
CA ILE A 208 -16.17 -12.40 -7.59
C ILE A 208 -16.63 -13.62 -8.39
N VAL A 209 -15.83 -14.12 -9.35
CA VAL A 209 -16.19 -15.31 -10.13
C VAL A 209 -16.38 -16.53 -9.22
N TYR A 210 -15.48 -16.73 -8.26
CA TYR A 210 -15.60 -17.84 -7.31
C TYR A 210 -16.76 -17.66 -6.33
N LEU A 211 -17.01 -16.42 -5.88
CA LEU A 211 -18.16 -16.12 -5.04
C LEU A 211 -19.48 -16.45 -5.76
N LEU A 212 -19.64 -16.02 -7.01
CA LEU A 212 -20.83 -16.29 -7.82
C LEU A 212 -20.98 -17.78 -8.20
N SER A 213 -19.86 -18.50 -8.33
CA SER A 213 -19.86 -19.94 -8.60
C SER A 213 -20.16 -20.79 -7.36
N THR A 214 -20.13 -20.19 -6.18
CA THR A 214 -20.43 -20.87 -4.92
C THR A 214 -21.94 -21.00 -4.80
N ASN A 215 -22.49 -22.11 -5.28
CA ASN A 215 -23.89 -22.46 -5.06
C ASN A 215 -24.11 -22.78 -3.58
N ASP A 216 -24.89 -21.95 -2.91
CA ASP A 216 -25.14 -22.00 -1.48
C ASP A 216 -25.71 -23.35 -1.02
N ASP A 217 -25.14 -23.85 0.09
CA ASP A 217 -25.69 -24.76 1.11
C ASP A 217 -26.36 -26.08 0.68
N LEU A 218 -26.42 -26.39 -0.62
CA LEU A 218 -27.04 -27.60 -1.11
C LEU A 218 -26.20 -28.80 -0.66
N PRO A 219 -26.78 -29.75 0.09
CA PRO A 219 -26.07 -30.95 0.48
C PRO A 219 -25.69 -31.72 -0.79
N ARG A 220 -24.44 -32.17 -0.85
CA ARG A 220 -23.93 -32.97 -1.96
C ARG A 220 -23.79 -34.42 -1.53
N THR A 221 -24.06 -35.32 -2.45
CA THR A 221 -23.91 -36.75 -2.23
C THR A 221 -22.52 -37.17 -2.70
N CYS A 222 -21.78 -37.91 -1.88
CA CYS A 222 -20.54 -38.57 -2.26
C CYS A 222 -20.63 -40.07 -1.95
N SER A 223 -19.88 -40.89 -2.67
CA SER A 223 -19.76 -42.33 -2.44
C SER A 223 -18.33 -42.65 -2.07
N VAL A 224 -18.11 -43.46 -1.05
CA VAL A 224 -16.79 -43.94 -0.68
C VAL A 224 -16.77 -45.46 -0.78
N LEU A 225 -15.80 -45.98 -1.54
CA LEU A 225 -15.57 -47.41 -1.69
C LEU A 225 -14.75 -47.90 -0.49
N ILE A 226 -15.36 -48.71 0.37
CA ILE A 226 -14.64 -49.37 1.45
C ILE A 226 -14.15 -50.71 0.93
N GLN A 227 -12.85 -50.80 0.69
CA GLN A 227 -12.20 -52.06 0.33
C GLN A 227 -12.26 -53.00 1.52
N GLY A 228 -12.75 -54.21 1.29
CA GLY A 228 -12.71 -55.28 2.28
C GLY A 228 -11.26 -55.56 2.66
N VAL A 229 -10.91 -55.35 3.93
CA VAL A 229 -9.61 -55.79 4.45
C VAL A 229 -9.78 -57.25 4.86
N ASP A 230 -8.97 -58.14 4.30
CA ASP A 230 -8.88 -59.54 4.74
C ASP A 230 -8.54 -59.58 6.23
N GLY A 231 -9.56 -59.80 7.07
CA GLY A 231 -9.49 -59.72 8.51
C GLY A 231 -10.07 -60.96 9.18
N ILE A 232 -9.58 -61.21 10.42
CA ILE A 232 -9.67 -62.37 11.32
C ILE A 232 -10.99 -63.20 11.34
N ASN A 233 -12.11 -62.73 10.79
CA ASN A 233 -13.41 -63.41 10.78
C ASN A 233 -13.82 -64.01 9.41
N GLY A 234 -12.91 -64.09 8.44
CA GLY A 234 -13.15 -64.70 7.12
C GLY A 234 -13.17 -63.67 5.98
N PRO A 235 -13.19 -64.13 4.71
CA PRO A 235 -13.20 -63.24 3.55
C PRO A 235 -14.50 -62.44 3.52
N VAL A 236 -14.45 -61.17 3.90
CA VAL A 236 -15.49 -60.20 3.56
C VAL A 236 -15.22 -59.82 2.10
N GLU A 237 -15.73 -60.64 1.19
CA GLU A 237 -15.27 -60.78 -0.20
C GLU A 237 -15.81 -59.70 -1.16
N THR A 238 -16.53 -58.69 -0.67
CA THR A 238 -17.16 -57.68 -1.53
C THR A 238 -16.85 -56.27 -1.08
N ASP A 239 -16.30 -55.47 -1.99
CA ASP A 239 -16.22 -54.02 -1.83
C ASP A 239 -17.64 -53.45 -1.70
N HIS A 240 -17.81 -52.51 -0.77
CA HIS A 240 -19.09 -51.86 -0.54
C HIS A 240 -18.98 -50.35 -0.79
N ASN A 241 -19.89 -49.82 -1.60
CA ASN A 241 -20.07 -48.39 -1.77
C ASN A 241 -21.00 -47.86 -0.68
N ILE A 242 -20.51 -46.92 0.12
CA ILE A 242 -21.32 -46.19 1.09
C ILE A 242 -21.62 -44.80 0.55
N PHE A 243 -22.91 -44.45 0.46
CA PHE A 243 -23.35 -43.13 0.04
C PHE A 243 -23.56 -42.22 1.24
N PHE A 244 -22.90 -41.06 1.21
CA PHE A 244 -23.00 -40.03 2.22
C PHE A 244 -23.64 -38.78 1.64
N GLN A 245 -24.45 -38.10 2.45
CA GLN A 245 -24.87 -36.73 2.22
C GLN A 245 -24.00 -35.81 3.06
N CYS A 246 -23.12 -35.06 2.42
CA CYS A 246 -22.17 -34.20 3.10
C CYS A 246 -22.48 -32.72 2.88
N ARG A 247 -22.18 -31.92 3.91
CA ARG A 247 -22.27 -30.46 3.90
C ARG A 247 -21.00 -29.86 4.50
N GLY A 248 -20.49 -28.81 3.87
CA GLY A 248 -19.30 -28.11 4.35
C GLY A 248 -19.53 -27.48 5.72
N LYS A 249 -18.62 -27.72 6.67
CA LYS A 249 -18.65 -27.02 7.97
C LYS A 249 -18.29 -25.55 7.80
N LYS A 250 -19.05 -24.68 8.46
CA LYS A 250 -18.78 -23.22 8.51
C LYS A 250 -18.68 -22.54 7.13
N MET A 251 -19.32 -23.09 6.09
CA MET A 251 -19.28 -22.52 4.73
C MET A 251 -19.71 -21.04 4.71
N LYS A 252 -20.78 -20.69 5.43
CA LYS A 252 -21.27 -19.32 5.56
C LYS A 252 -20.22 -18.35 6.10
N PHE A 253 -19.39 -18.79 7.03
CA PHE A 253 -18.33 -17.96 7.59
C PHE A 253 -17.28 -17.61 6.54
N PHE A 254 -16.85 -18.58 5.72
CA PHE A 254 -15.91 -18.34 4.63
C PHE A 254 -16.51 -17.48 3.51
N VAL A 255 -17.81 -17.66 3.19
CA VAL A 255 -18.52 -16.81 2.23
C VAL A 255 -18.58 -15.36 2.72
N ILE A 256 -18.98 -15.10 3.96
CA ILE A 256 -18.95 -13.77 4.57
C ILE A 256 -17.53 -13.19 4.52
N GLY A 257 -16.53 -14.03 4.79
CA GLY A 257 -15.13 -13.62 4.70
C GLY A 257 -14.70 -13.18 3.31
N MET A 258 -15.14 -13.90 2.28
CA MET A 258 -14.91 -13.53 0.89
C MET A 258 -15.57 -12.19 0.54
N TYR A 259 -16.79 -11.93 1.02
CA TYR A 259 -17.44 -10.62 0.87
C TYR A 259 -16.64 -9.50 1.51
N VAL A 260 -16.20 -9.67 2.77
CA VAL A 260 -15.37 -8.68 3.47
C VAL A 260 -14.08 -8.41 2.70
N GLN A 261 -13.42 -9.47 2.22
CA GLN A 261 -12.21 -9.35 1.41
C GLN A 261 -12.45 -8.57 0.11
N ILE A 262 -13.53 -8.84 -0.62
CA ILE A 262 -13.89 -8.13 -1.85
C ILE A 262 -14.11 -6.63 -1.58
N VAL A 263 -14.82 -6.29 -0.50
CA VAL A 263 -15.04 -4.88 -0.12
C VAL A 263 -13.72 -4.19 0.21
N LEU A 264 -12.85 -4.84 0.98
CA LEU A 264 -11.55 -4.28 1.34
C LEU A 264 -10.62 -4.12 0.12
N LEU A 265 -10.60 -5.09 -0.81
CA LEU A 265 -9.87 -4.97 -2.08
C LEU A 265 -10.40 -3.85 -2.97
N ALA A 266 -11.72 -3.65 -3.00
CA ALA A 266 -12.31 -2.53 -3.74
C ALA A 266 -11.92 -1.18 -3.13
N LEU A 267 -11.93 -1.07 -1.80
CA LEU A 267 -11.46 0.13 -1.09
C LEU A 267 -9.97 0.38 -1.32
N HIS A 268 -9.15 -0.67 -1.32
CA HIS A 268 -7.72 -0.62 -1.65
C HIS A 268 -7.53 0.00 -3.05
N GLY A 269 -8.17 -0.57 -4.07
CA GLY A 269 -8.07 -0.05 -5.44
C GLY A 269 -8.59 1.38 -5.62
N ILE A 270 -9.60 1.81 -4.85
CA ILE A 270 -10.07 3.20 -4.82
C ILE A 270 -8.99 4.13 -4.24
N CYS A 271 -8.27 3.69 -3.19
CA CYS A 271 -7.18 4.47 -2.60
C CYS A 271 -6.02 4.63 -3.59
N SER A 272 -5.57 3.54 -4.23
CA SER A 272 -4.48 3.60 -5.23
C SER A 272 -4.89 4.44 -6.45
N LEU A 273 -6.16 4.39 -6.88
CA LEU A 273 -6.70 5.28 -7.92
C LEU A 273 -6.70 6.74 -7.47
N GLY A 274 -7.11 7.01 -6.23
CA GLY A 274 -7.06 8.34 -5.61
C GLY A 274 -5.65 8.90 -5.57
N ALA A 275 -4.66 8.08 -5.23
CA ALA A 275 -3.24 8.41 -5.26
C ALA A 275 -2.75 8.79 -6.67
N ILE A 276 -3.14 8.03 -7.71
CA ILE A 276 -2.81 8.37 -9.10
C ILE A 276 -3.46 9.69 -9.51
N ILE A 277 -4.77 9.85 -9.30
CA ILE A 277 -5.51 11.07 -9.66
C ILE A 277 -4.89 12.29 -9.00
N TRP A 278 -4.57 12.18 -7.70
CA TRP A 278 -3.87 13.22 -6.96
C TRP A 278 -2.51 13.53 -7.58
N SER A 279 -1.70 12.49 -7.82
CA SER A 279 -0.37 12.64 -8.39
C SER A 279 -0.37 13.22 -9.80
N LEU A 280 -1.43 13.11 -10.58
CA LEU A 280 -1.52 13.67 -11.93
C LEU A 280 -2.14 15.07 -11.98
N GLY A 281 -3.14 15.35 -11.13
CA GLY A 281 -3.96 16.57 -11.24
C GLY A 281 -3.84 17.57 -10.09
N PHE A 282 -3.63 17.10 -8.85
CA PHE A 282 -3.86 17.91 -7.63
C PHE A 282 -2.59 18.22 -6.84
N ARG A 283 -1.54 18.65 -7.56
CA ARG A 283 -0.26 19.07 -6.95
C ARG A 283 -0.28 20.54 -6.56
N SER A 284 -0.55 20.84 -5.28
CA SER A 284 -0.75 22.21 -4.78
C SER A 284 0.48 23.10 -4.96
N VAL A 285 1.68 22.63 -4.58
CA VAL A 285 2.94 23.38 -4.65
C VAL A 285 3.38 23.52 -6.09
N SER A 286 3.33 22.43 -6.87
CA SER A 286 3.60 22.50 -8.32
C SER A 286 2.67 23.49 -9.04
N ASN A 287 1.38 23.52 -8.70
CA ASN A 287 0.42 24.44 -9.31
C ASN A 287 0.66 25.88 -8.89
N LEU A 288 1.00 26.13 -7.62
CA LEU A 288 1.37 27.45 -7.12
C LEU A 288 2.59 27.99 -7.87
N LEU A 289 3.66 27.19 -7.94
CA LEU A 289 4.93 27.58 -8.57
C LEU A 289 4.76 27.77 -10.08
N ARG A 290 3.91 26.96 -10.72
CA ARG A 290 3.52 27.18 -12.11
C ARG A 290 2.84 28.54 -12.29
N LYS A 291 1.86 28.89 -11.45
CA LYS A 291 1.18 30.20 -11.52
C LYS A 291 2.16 31.37 -11.32
N ILE A 292 3.02 31.29 -10.32
CA ILE A 292 4.06 32.31 -10.06
C ILE A 292 4.95 32.47 -11.30
N SER A 293 5.44 31.37 -11.86
CA SER A 293 6.30 31.40 -13.05
C SER A 293 5.58 31.95 -14.30
N GLU A 294 4.29 31.66 -14.46
CA GLU A 294 3.49 32.16 -15.58
C GLU A 294 3.25 33.66 -15.47
N ASP A 295 3.00 34.16 -14.27
CA ASP A 295 2.79 35.59 -14.03
C ASP A 295 4.10 36.38 -14.18
N ASP A 296 5.22 35.85 -13.67
CA ASP A 296 6.55 36.41 -13.93
C ASP A 296 6.87 36.43 -15.42
N LEU A 297 6.52 35.39 -16.16
CA LEU A 297 6.67 35.35 -17.62
C LEU A 297 5.81 36.40 -18.33
N LYS A 298 4.58 36.67 -17.87
CA LYS A 298 3.74 37.75 -18.43
C LYS A 298 4.35 39.11 -18.15
N ILE A 299 4.88 39.34 -16.95
CA ILE A 299 5.56 40.59 -16.58
C ILE A 299 6.84 40.76 -17.40
N GLN A 300 7.64 39.70 -17.55
CA GLN A 300 8.84 39.74 -18.38
C GLN A 300 8.52 39.96 -19.84
N LYS A 301 7.49 39.32 -20.42
CA LYS A 301 7.07 39.57 -21.81
C LYS A 301 6.70 41.04 -22.05
N LYS A 302 6.10 41.73 -21.06
CA LYS A 302 5.87 43.18 -21.13
C LYS A 302 7.17 43.99 -21.08
N LYS A 303 8.21 43.50 -20.41
CA LYS A 303 9.52 44.18 -20.26
C LYS A 303 10.56 43.79 -21.33
N ARG A 304 10.41 42.65 -22.01
CA ARG A 304 11.38 42.03 -22.95
C ARG A 304 11.44 42.66 -24.35
N TYR A 305 11.20 43.96 -24.47
CA TYR A 305 11.81 44.76 -25.53
C TYR A 305 13.29 45.10 -25.25
N ARG A 306 13.83 44.72 -24.06
CA ARG A 306 15.26 44.80 -23.74
C ARG A 306 15.79 43.43 -23.34
N GLY A 307 16.80 42.96 -24.08
CA GLY A 307 17.35 41.61 -24.05
C GLY A 307 17.93 41.23 -22.68
N GLY A 308 17.51 40.06 -22.21
CA GLY A 308 18.03 39.40 -21.01
C GLY A 308 17.44 37.99 -20.92
N SER A 309 18.20 36.98 -21.35
CA SER A 309 17.85 35.57 -21.28
C SER A 309 18.22 35.01 -19.91
N ASN A 310 17.26 35.01 -18.97
CA ASN A 310 17.46 34.38 -17.65
C ASN A 310 16.91 32.94 -17.62
N GLU A 311 17.70 32.05 -17.01
CA GLU A 311 17.55 30.60 -16.80
C GLU A 311 16.33 30.16 -15.94
N PHE A 312 15.35 31.04 -15.76
CA PHE A 312 14.16 30.77 -14.94
C PHE A 312 13.30 29.59 -15.45
N TYR A 313 13.60 29.06 -16.64
CA TYR A 313 12.96 27.90 -17.24
C TYR A 313 13.34 26.54 -16.65
N ALA A 314 14.33 26.47 -15.74
CA ALA A 314 14.79 25.21 -15.14
C ALA A 314 13.72 24.49 -14.28
N TYR A 315 12.68 25.21 -13.84
CA TYR A 315 11.61 24.64 -13.01
C TYR A 315 10.77 23.57 -13.74
N ARG A 316 10.72 23.63 -15.08
CA ARG A 316 9.86 22.77 -15.91
C ARG A 316 10.33 21.32 -15.98
N ASN A 317 11.55 21.02 -15.52
CA ASN A 317 12.13 19.68 -15.57
C ASN A 317 12.22 18.97 -14.21
N GLY A 318 12.03 19.69 -13.09
CA GLY A 318 12.21 19.22 -11.72
C GLY A 318 11.07 18.38 -11.13
N ASN A 319 10.62 17.35 -11.84
CA ASN A 319 9.43 16.59 -11.44
C ASN A 319 9.58 15.91 -10.06
N ASP A 320 10.73 15.32 -9.74
CA ASP A 320 10.91 14.63 -8.45
C ASP A 320 11.07 15.61 -7.28
N PHE A 321 11.82 16.70 -7.50
CA PHE A 321 11.97 17.77 -6.51
C PHE A 321 10.60 18.32 -6.10
N LEU A 322 9.80 18.73 -7.08
CA LEU A 322 8.47 19.27 -6.82
C LEU A 322 7.52 18.24 -6.23
N PHE A 323 7.58 17.00 -6.70
CA PHE A 323 6.76 15.92 -6.19
C PHE A 323 7.01 15.65 -4.70
N LEU A 324 8.27 15.69 -4.25
CA LEU A 324 8.61 15.55 -2.82
C LEU A 324 8.09 16.73 -1.99
N PHE A 325 8.15 17.96 -2.52
CA PHE A 325 7.55 19.12 -1.86
C PHE A 325 6.02 19.08 -1.86
N ASP A 326 5.38 18.54 -2.89
CA ASP A 326 3.92 18.33 -2.90
C ASP A 326 3.50 17.30 -1.83
N LEU A 327 4.27 16.21 -1.69
CA LEU A 327 4.06 15.22 -0.61
C LEU A 327 4.29 15.83 0.78
N LEU A 328 5.34 16.65 0.93
CA LEU A 328 5.62 17.37 2.18
C LEU A 328 4.52 18.40 2.52
N ALA A 329 4.01 19.12 1.53
CA ALA A 329 2.90 20.07 1.73
C ALA A 329 1.63 19.36 2.16
N HIS A 330 1.42 18.13 1.68
CA HIS A 330 0.29 17.33 2.07
C HIS A 330 0.39 16.92 3.57
N THR A 331 1.56 16.53 4.06
CA THR A 331 1.73 16.04 5.44
C THR A 331 1.99 17.15 6.46
N CYS A 332 2.81 18.15 6.13
CA CYS A 332 3.25 19.21 7.03
C CYS A 332 2.56 20.56 6.79
N GLY A 333 1.69 20.64 5.77
CA GLY A 333 1.03 21.88 5.34
C GLY A 333 1.87 22.69 4.36
N ILE A 334 1.18 23.54 3.58
CA ILE A 334 1.80 24.34 2.52
C ILE A 334 2.75 25.41 3.09
N GLU A 335 2.43 26.03 4.22
CA GLU A 335 3.24 27.11 4.82
C GLU A 335 4.63 26.64 5.24
N SER A 336 4.67 25.54 6.01
CA SER A 336 5.90 24.88 6.43
C SER A 336 6.74 24.50 5.21
N THR A 337 6.10 23.94 4.20
CA THR A 337 6.74 23.49 2.96
C THR A 337 7.33 24.64 2.16
N LEU A 338 6.61 25.77 2.05
CA LEU A 338 7.11 26.96 1.39
C LEU A 338 8.31 27.56 2.13
N ARG A 339 8.32 27.52 3.47
CA ARG A 339 9.51 27.89 4.26
C ARG A 339 10.71 27.01 3.92
N VAL A 340 10.53 25.69 3.92
CA VAL A 340 11.60 24.76 3.50
C VAL A 340 12.06 25.06 2.07
N LEU A 341 11.13 25.34 1.15
CA LEU A 341 11.42 25.65 -0.24
C LEU A 341 12.23 26.95 -0.37
N THR A 342 11.90 28.00 0.39
CA THR A 342 12.68 29.25 0.41
C THR A 342 14.11 29.06 0.88
N HIS A 343 14.39 28.06 1.73
CA HIS A 343 15.75 27.76 2.16
C HIS A 343 16.50 26.78 1.24
N SER A 344 15.76 26.05 0.39
CA SER A 344 16.31 24.97 -0.42
C SER A 344 16.61 25.39 -1.86
N ASP A 345 15.97 26.44 -2.35
CA ASP A 345 16.08 26.90 -3.72
C ASP A 345 16.35 28.40 -3.80
N ASP A 346 17.59 28.77 -4.15
CA ASP A 346 18.03 30.16 -4.29
C ASP A 346 17.12 30.95 -5.26
N ASN A 347 16.64 30.31 -6.34
CA ASN A 347 15.75 30.97 -7.29
C ASN A 347 14.38 31.30 -6.67
N PHE A 348 13.84 30.39 -5.86
CA PHE A 348 12.57 30.62 -5.19
C PHE A 348 12.73 31.68 -4.09
N TYR A 349 13.84 31.64 -3.35
CA TYR A 349 14.22 32.67 -2.41
C TYR A 349 14.29 34.06 -3.04
N GLU A 350 15.00 34.19 -4.17
CA GLU A 350 15.10 35.46 -4.91
C GLU A 350 13.75 35.98 -5.39
N THR A 351 12.84 35.06 -5.74
CA THR A 351 11.48 35.40 -6.16
C THR A 351 10.63 35.91 -5.00
N CYS A 352 10.76 35.29 -3.84
CA CYS A 352 10.06 35.68 -2.62
C CYS A 352 10.67 36.91 -1.95
N ARG A 353 11.90 37.29 -2.31
CA ARG A 353 12.57 38.45 -1.73
C ARG A 353 11.82 39.74 -2.09
N PRO A 354 11.51 40.62 -1.12
CA PRO A 354 10.90 41.90 -1.42
C PRO A 354 11.81 42.69 -2.38
N LYS A 355 11.25 43.16 -3.48
CA LYS A 355 11.91 44.07 -4.41
C LYS A 355 11.84 45.47 -3.80
N ILE A 356 12.88 45.82 -3.05
CA ILE A 356 13.00 47.14 -2.42
C ILE A 356 13.71 48.06 -3.42
N ASP A 357 13.02 49.08 -3.91
CA ASP A 357 13.66 50.18 -4.63
C ASP A 357 14.22 51.19 -3.61
N THR A 358 15.54 51.33 -3.58
CA THR A 358 16.24 52.19 -2.62
C THR A 358 15.87 53.66 -2.73
N LEU A 359 15.30 54.09 -3.86
CA LEU A 359 14.90 55.46 -4.08
C LEU A 359 13.47 55.76 -3.61
N THR A 360 12.58 54.76 -3.61
CA THR A 360 11.14 54.99 -3.41
C THR A 360 10.57 54.27 -2.19
N ASP A 361 11.14 53.13 -1.79
CA ASP A 361 10.63 52.27 -0.71
C ASP A 361 11.38 52.48 0.62
N LEU A 362 12.49 53.23 0.60
CA LEU A 362 13.32 53.54 1.76
C LEU A 362 13.16 55.02 2.14
N THR A 363 12.41 55.27 3.21
CA THR A 363 12.30 56.60 3.82
C THR A 363 13.14 56.64 5.09
N LEU A 364 14.16 57.48 5.08
CA LEU A 364 15.08 57.68 6.20
C LEU A 364 14.56 58.85 7.04
N GLU A 365 14.06 58.58 8.23
CA GLU A 365 13.72 59.58 9.25
C GLU A 365 14.91 59.72 10.22
N GLU A 366 15.02 60.83 10.95
CA GLU A 366 16.21 61.18 11.76
C GLU A 366 16.67 60.04 12.69
N ASP A 367 15.72 59.28 13.27
CA ASP A 367 16.02 58.20 14.21
C ASP A 367 15.59 56.79 13.72
N LYS A 368 15.02 56.66 12.52
CA LYS A 368 14.45 55.38 12.06
C LYS A 368 14.45 55.22 10.55
N LEU A 369 14.71 53.99 10.11
CA LEU A 369 14.58 53.59 8.71
C LEU A 369 13.20 52.96 8.51
N LYS A 370 12.30 53.66 7.82
CA LYS A 370 10.99 53.12 7.45
C LYS A 370 11.09 52.49 6.07
N ILE A 371 10.96 51.16 6.03
CA ILE A 371 10.94 50.36 4.80
C ILE A 371 9.48 50.07 4.47
N VAL A 372 8.99 50.59 3.34
CA VAL A 372 7.65 50.29 2.83
C VAL A 372 7.80 49.41 1.61
N TRP A 373 7.69 48.09 1.78
CA TRP A 373 7.71 47.17 0.64
C TRP A 373 6.29 46.88 0.15
N ARG A 374 6.16 46.70 -1.17
CA ARG A 374 4.93 46.17 -1.77
C ARG A 374 5.00 44.64 -1.79
N PRO A 375 3.85 43.94 -1.71
CA PRO A 375 3.82 42.51 -1.97
C PRO A 375 4.41 42.21 -3.36
N ALA A 376 5.24 41.16 -3.43
CA ALA A 376 6.06 40.80 -4.58
C ALA A 376 5.26 40.50 -5.86
#